data_AF-A0ABD0SRY3-F1
#
_entry.id   AF-A0ABD0SRY3-F1
#
_cell.length_a   1.000
_cell.length_b   1.000
_cell.length_c   1.000
_cell.angle_alpha   90.00
_cell.angle_beta   90.00
_cell.angle_gamma   90.00
#
_symmetry.space_group_name_H-M   'P 1'
#
loop_
_entity.id
_entity.type
_entity.pdbx_description
1 polymer ?
#
loop_
_entity_poly.entity_id
_entity_poly.type
_entity_poly.pdbx_seq_one_letter_code
_entity_poly.pdbx_strand_id
1 'polypeptide(L)'
;MAGKGTDRKGKGKEAKSAMNELSENLATFTLPDSLPCSEVEFPILIKRKAGASWKKILEESDKKFQEIEAFTESKKEPVPKSPFLKTECDYIKNEVFDLLIPALEETLNKAKIWHALLRQKCFFNGIDHIVQILWNNNPRYPQRKDKNVHVFNMPWVRAYLKEHPRPYFPKSWLWPEDYAATLIQKTVRQYFVQRDEEVQEMRDFWRKLELERTVHDMEINPYLAKKFASLQNFRKN
;
A
#
# COMPACT_ATOMS: atom_id res chain seq x y z
N MET A 1 27.03 -43.66 49.88
CA MET A 1 26.63 -42.24 50.00
C MET A 1 26.20 -41.78 48.60
N ALA A 2 24.91 -41.91 48.25
CA ALA A 2 23.91 -40.82 48.29
C ALA A 2 24.29 -39.68 47.32
N GLY A 3 23.70 -39.55 46.13
CA GLY A 3 22.40 -38.90 45.83
C GLY A 3 22.63 -37.38 45.60
N LYS A 4 22.05 -36.61 44.68
CA LYS A 4 20.87 -36.61 43.78
C LYS A 4 21.19 -35.61 42.64
N GLY A 5 20.77 -35.81 41.39
CA GLY A 5 19.54 -35.27 40.76
C GLY A 5 19.81 -33.91 40.07
N THR A 6 19.37 -33.54 38.86
CA THR A 6 18.43 -34.08 37.87
C THR A 6 18.69 -33.36 36.53
N ASP A 7 18.87 -34.08 35.43
CA ASP A 7 18.91 -33.53 34.07
C ASP A 7 17.54 -33.70 33.39
N ARG A 8 16.99 -32.60 32.85
CA ARG A 8 15.68 -32.56 32.17
C ARG A 8 15.84 -32.93 30.69
N LYS A 9 15.48 -34.17 30.32
CA LYS A 9 15.15 -34.52 28.93
C LYS A 9 14.27 -35.76 28.88
N GLY A 10 13.03 -35.62 28.41
CA GLY A 10 12.11 -36.74 28.27
C GLY A 10 10.72 -36.33 27.81
N LYS A 11 10.58 -36.02 26.51
CA LYS A 11 9.28 -35.99 25.82
C LYS A 11 9.04 -37.38 25.23
N GLY A 12 7.82 -37.91 25.43
CA GLY A 12 7.23 -38.93 24.56
C GLY A 12 6.85 -40.22 25.25
N LYS A 13 5.68 -40.26 25.93
CA LYS A 13 4.90 -41.49 26.18
C LYS A 13 3.51 -41.18 26.75
N GLU A 14 2.64 -40.57 25.95
CA GLU A 14 1.18 -40.53 26.20
C GLU A 14 0.41 -40.69 24.87
N ALA A 15 0.75 -41.73 24.10
CA ALA A 15 0.05 -42.05 22.85
C ALA A 15 -0.54 -43.47 22.83
N LYS A 16 -0.46 -44.22 23.94
CA LYS A 16 -0.93 -45.62 24.01
C LYS A 16 -2.25 -45.85 24.73
N SER A 17 -2.79 -44.86 25.44
CA SER A 17 -4.10 -45.00 26.12
C SER A 17 -5.28 -44.65 25.21
N ALA A 18 -5.11 -43.66 24.31
CA ALA A 18 -6.19 -43.22 23.42
C ALA A 18 -6.49 -44.19 22.27
N MET A 19 -5.50 -44.99 21.83
CA MET A 19 -5.74 -45.98 20.77
C MET A 19 -6.53 -47.19 21.25
N ASN A 20 -6.45 -47.54 22.54
CA ASN A 20 -7.18 -48.69 23.08
C ASN A 20 -8.65 -48.37 23.36
N GLU A 21 -8.95 -47.13 23.80
CA GLU A 21 -10.33 -46.63 23.90
C GLU A 21 -10.97 -46.41 22.53
N LEU A 22 -10.20 -45.99 21.50
CA LEU A 22 -10.75 -45.90 20.14
C LEU A 22 -11.07 -47.28 19.56
N SER A 23 -10.24 -48.31 19.84
CA SER A 23 -10.47 -49.66 19.32
C SER A 23 -11.64 -50.38 20.00
N GLU A 24 -11.85 -50.18 21.31
CA GLU A 24 -13.02 -50.73 22.01
C GLU A 24 -14.32 -50.04 21.57
N ASN A 25 -14.27 -48.73 21.27
CA ASN A 25 -15.42 -47.98 20.75
C ASN A 25 -15.69 -48.24 19.25
N LEU A 26 -14.69 -48.64 18.46
CA LEU A 26 -14.88 -49.08 17.06
C LEU A 26 -15.46 -50.50 16.97
N ALA A 27 -15.09 -51.39 17.89
CA ALA A 27 -15.59 -52.76 17.91
C ALA A 27 -17.02 -52.90 18.48
N THR A 28 -17.55 -51.85 19.09
CA THR A 28 -18.91 -51.83 19.65
C THR A 28 -19.91 -51.05 18.79
N PHE A 29 -19.51 -50.54 17.61
CA PHE A 29 -20.44 -49.97 16.65
C PHE A 29 -20.96 -51.06 15.71
N THR A 30 -21.85 -51.91 16.22
CA THR A 30 -22.70 -52.75 15.37
C THR A 30 -23.69 -51.82 14.67
N LEU A 31 -23.56 -51.67 13.35
CA LEU A 31 -24.63 -51.11 12.53
C LEU A 31 -25.90 -51.92 12.82
N PRO A 32 -27.05 -51.27 13.10
CA PRO A 32 -28.29 -51.99 13.25
C PRO A 32 -28.59 -52.74 11.94
N ASP A 33 -28.88 -54.04 12.02
CA ASP A 33 -29.15 -54.93 10.86
C ASP A 33 -30.33 -54.47 9.97
N SER A 34 -31.04 -53.46 10.43
CA SER A 34 -31.73 -52.53 9.55
C SER A 34 -31.67 -51.16 10.19
N LEU A 35 -31.18 -50.17 9.45
CA LEU A 35 -31.66 -48.81 9.65
C LEU A 35 -33.21 -48.87 9.68
N PRO A 36 -33.91 -48.12 10.54
CA PRO A 36 -35.36 -47.99 10.46
C PRO A 36 -35.71 -47.19 9.20
N CYS A 37 -35.45 -47.78 8.04
CA CYS A 37 -35.77 -47.29 6.70
C CYS A 37 -37.23 -47.63 6.33
N SER A 38 -38.06 -48.01 7.28
CA SER A 38 -39.44 -48.45 7.05
C SER A 38 -40.51 -47.59 7.72
N GLU A 39 -40.16 -46.50 8.41
CA GLU A 39 -41.17 -45.56 8.97
C GLU A 39 -40.83 -44.08 8.75
N VAL A 40 -39.97 -43.77 7.78
CA VAL A 40 -40.18 -42.50 7.08
C VAL A 40 -41.25 -42.79 6.05
N GLU A 41 -42.52 -42.67 6.44
CA GLU A 41 -43.57 -42.43 5.48
C GLU A 41 -43.15 -41.16 4.72
N PHE A 42 -42.59 -41.35 3.54
CA PHE A 42 -42.58 -40.30 2.54
C PHE A 42 -43.92 -40.42 1.82
N PRO A 43 -44.97 -39.67 2.20
CA PRO A 43 -46.15 -39.58 1.37
C PRO A 43 -45.83 -38.66 0.19
N ILE A 44 -44.83 -38.99 -0.62
CA ILE A 44 -44.72 -38.40 -1.96
C ILE A 44 -45.63 -39.23 -2.86
N LEU A 45 -46.92 -39.21 -2.54
CA LEU A 45 -47.95 -39.43 -3.54
C LEU A 45 -47.83 -38.25 -4.51
N ILE A 46 -46.99 -38.37 -5.55
CA ILE A 46 -47.05 -37.47 -6.70
C ILE A 46 -48.40 -37.75 -7.37
N LYS A 47 -49.46 -37.11 -6.85
CA LYS A 47 -50.77 -37.09 -7.48
C LYS A 47 -50.57 -36.40 -8.82
N ARG A 48 -50.53 -37.18 -9.90
CA ARG A 48 -50.54 -36.63 -11.26
C ARG A 48 -51.85 -35.85 -11.40
N LYS A 49 -51.78 -34.52 -11.34
CA LYS A 49 -52.93 -33.66 -11.60
C LYS A 49 -53.25 -33.74 -13.10
N ALA A 50 -54.38 -34.33 -13.43
CA ALA A 50 -54.91 -34.31 -14.79
C ALA A 50 -55.42 -32.89 -15.09
N GLY A 51 -54.65 -32.13 -15.87
CA GLY A 51 -54.95 -30.76 -16.28
C GLY A 51 -54.19 -29.69 -15.47
N ALA A 52 -53.09 -29.20 -16.03
CA ALA A 52 -52.34 -28.08 -15.48
C ALA A 52 -52.99 -26.75 -15.92
N SER A 53 -53.63 -26.04 -14.99
CA SER A 53 -53.98 -24.64 -15.20
C SER A 53 -52.75 -23.79 -14.91
N TRP A 54 -52.17 -23.18 -15.94
CA TRP A 54 -50.96 -22.34 -15.82
C TRP A 54 -51.04 -21.27 -14.74
N LYS A 55 -52.22 -20.67 -14.54
CA LYS A 55 -52.46 -19.68 -13.48
C LYS A 55 -52.20 -20.24 -12.08
N LYS A 56 -52.64 -21.47 -11.82
CA LYS A 56 -52.43 -22.13 -10.51
C LYS A 56 -50.96 -22.48 -10.27
N ILE A 57 -50.21 -22.80 -11.33
CA ILE A 57 -48.78 -23.10 -11.22
C ILE A 57 -47.99 -21.84 -10.87
N LEU A 58 -48.32 -20.70 -11.51
CA LEU A 58 -47.72 -19.40 -11.20
C LEU A 58 -48.00 -18.98 -9.76
N GLU A 59 -49.25 -19.09 -9.30
CA GLU A 59 -49.61 -18.78 -7.91
C GLU A 59 -48.90 -19.70 -6.90
N GLU A 60 -48.70 -20.98 -7.23
CA GLU A 60 -47.97 -21.92 -6.38
C GLU A 60 -46.47 -21.64 -6.37
N SER A 61 -45.87 -21.25 -7.50
CA SER A 61 -44.47 -20.84 -7.54
C SER A 61 -44.23 -19.56 -6.76
N ASP A 62 -45.09 -18.57 -6.90
CA ASP A 62 -44.96 -17.29 -6.21
C ASP A 62 -45.05 -17.46 -4.70
N LYS A 63 -45.95 -18.33 -4.22
CA LYS A 63 -46.03 -18.69 -2.80
C LYS A 63 -44.75 -19.37 -2.31
N LYS A 64 -44.21 -20.32 -3.08
CA LYS A 64 -42.94 -21.00 -2.72
C LYS A 64 -41.78 -20.02 -2.69
N PHE A 65 -41.71 -19.07 -3.63
CA PHE A 65 -40.71 -18.01 -3.61
C PHE A 65 -40.84 -17.13 -2.37
N GLN A 66 -42.06 -16.73 -1.99
CA GLN A 66 -42.33 -15.96 -0.77
C GLN A 66 -41.96 -16.73 0.50
N GLU A 67 -42.22 -18.03 0.55
CA GLU A 67 -41.83 -18.89 1.69
C GLU A 67 -40.31 -19.01 1.81
N ILE A 68 -39.60 -19.16 0.69
CA ILE A 68 -38.13 -19.16 0.65
C ILE A 68 -37.59 -17.81 1.12
N GLU A 69 -38.17 -16.71 0.66
CA GLU A 69 -37.75 -15.36 1.03
C GLU A 69 -37.96 -15.10 2.53
N ALA A 70 -39.14 -15.43 3.07
CA ALA A 70 -39.44 -15.33 4.49
C ALA A 70 -38.50 -16.21 5.35
N PHE A 71 -38.17 -17.41 4.88
CA PHE A 71 -37.19 -18.28 5.54
C PHE A 71 -35.78 -17.66 5.54
N THR A 72 -35.34 -17.08 4.41
CA THR A 72 -34.04 -16.38 4.35
C THR A 72 -34.00 -15.16 5.25
N GLU A 73 -35.11 -14.44 5.40
CA GLU A 73 -35.22 -13.29 6.31
C GLU A 73 -35.20 -13.71 7.77
N SER A 74 -35.89 -14.79 8.15
CA SER A 74 -35.87 -15.31 9.52
C SER A 74 -34.49 -15.80 9.98
N LYS A 75 -33.62 -16.23 9.05
CA LYS A 75 -32.24 -16.64 9.34
C LYS A 75 -31.26 -15.47 9.42
N LYS A 76 -31.63 -14.26 8.98
CA LYS A 76 -30.81 -13.08 9.18
C LYS A 76 -30.95 -12.65 10.63
N GLU A 77 -30.00 -13.04 11.48
CA GLU A 77 -29.94 -12.53 12.84
C GLU A 77 -29.89 -10.99 12.80
N PRO A 78 -30.72 -10.30 13.62
CA PRO A 78 -30.67 -8.86 13.71
C PRO A 78 -29.36 -8.48 14.41
N VAL A 79 -28.32 -8.23 13.62
CA VAL A 79 -27.06 -7.68 14.12
C VAL A 79 -27.39 -6.41 14.90
N PRO A 80 -27.00 -6.30 16.18
CA PRO A 80 -27.28 -5.11 16.98
C PRO A 80 -26.64 -3.91 16.30
N LYS A 81 -27.49 -3.03 15.76
CA LYS A 81 -27.07 -1.86 15.00
C LYS A 81 -26.34 -0.92 15.95
N SER A 82 -25.04 -0.76 15.76
CA SER A 82 -24.27 0.26 16.47
C SER A 82 -24.85 1.65 16.13
N PRO A 83 -24.91 2.60 17.07
CA PRO A 83 -25.50 3.92 16.86
C PRO A 83 -24.71 4.81 15.88
N PHE A 84 -23.56 4.34 15.38
CA PHE A 84 -22.70 5.06 14.46
C PHE A 84 -22.72 4.36 13.09
N LEU A 85 -23.61 4.83 12.22
CA LEU A 85 -23.77 4.46 10.80
C LEU A 85 -24.11 2.97 10.58
N LYS A 86 -25.16 2.74 9.77
CA LYS A 86 -25.86 1.44 9.66
C LYS A 86 -24.98 0.30 9.11
N THR A 87 -23.83 0.61 8.50
CA THR A 87 -22.82 -0.33 7.95
C THR A 87 -21.48 0.41 7.76
N GLU A 88 -20.34 -0.28 7.81
CA GLU A 88 -19.00 0.30 7.53
C GLU A 88 -18.95 0.96 6.14
N CYS A 89 -19.68 0.38 5.18
CA CYS A 89 -19.87 0.92 3.84
C CYS A 89 -20.55 2.30 3.84
N ASP A 90 -21.47 2.55 4.77
CA ASP A 90 -22.19 3.82 4.86
C ASP A 90 -21.29 4.91 5.46
N TYR A 91 -20.40 4.55 6.40
CA TYR A 91 -19.38 5.47 6.89
C TYR A 91 -18.41 5.90 5.79
N ILE A 92 -17.90 4.96 5.00
CA ILE A 92 -16.97 5.28 3.91
C ILE A 92 -17.65 6.20 2.88
N LYS A 93 -18.90 5.91 2.53
CA LYS A 93 -19.67 6.72 1.58
C LYS A 93 -19.91 8.15 2.08
N ASN A 94 -20.31 8.30 3.34
CA ASN A 94 -20.73 9.61 3.85
C ASN A 94 -19.55 10.47 4.35
N GLU A 95 -18.50 9.86 4.93
CA GLU A 95 -17.41 10.64 5.56
C GLU A 95 -16.15 10.69 4.70
N VAL A 96 -15.81 9.59 4.02
CA VAL A 96 -14.55 9.48 3.27
C VAL A 96 -14.72 9.92 1.82
N PHE A 97 -15.76 9.44 1.14
CA PHE A 97 -15.95 9.72 -0.28
C PHE A 97 -16.32 11.18 -0.56
N ASP A 98 -17.05 11.84 0.34
CA ASP A 98 -17.35 13.27 0.24
C ASP A 98 -16.09 14.13 0.12
N LEU A 99 -14.99 13.73 0.79
CA LEU A 99 -13.69 14.42 0.72
C LEU A 99 -12.79 13.86 -0.40
N LEU A 100 -12.86 12.55 -0.65
CA LEU A 100 -11.95 11.87 -1.57
C LEU A 100 -12.34 12.05 -3.04
N ILE A 101 -13.64 12.01 -3.37
CA ILE A 101 -14.11 12.10 -4.76
C ILE A 101 -13.67 13.42 -5.41
N PRO A 102 -13.86 14.61 -4.79
CA PRO A 102 -13.38 15.87 -5.36
C PRO A 102 -11.86 15.89 -5.54
N ALA A 103 -11.12 15.32 -4.58
CA ALA A 103 -9.67 15.25 -4.66
C ALA A 103 -9.20 14.35 -5.83
N LEU A 104 -9.89 13.25 -6.09
CA LEU A 104 -9.62 12.37 -7.22
C LEU A 104 -9.93 13.06 -8.55
N GLU A 105 -11.05 13.79 -8.63
CA GLU A 105 -11.42 14.55 -9.82
C GLU A 105 -10.37 15.62 -10.17
N GLU A 106 -9.94 16.43 -9.20
CA GLU A 106 -8.87 17.40 -9.39
C GLU A 106 -7.55 16.73 -9.79
N THR A 107 -7.24 15.56 -9.22
CA THR A 107 -6.04 14.80 -9.56
C THR A 107 -6.08 14.28 -10.99
N LEU A 108 -7.23 13.82 -11.47
CA LEU A 108 -7.42 13.39 -12.86
C LEU A 108 -7.29 14.57 -13.83
N ASN A 109 -7.86 15.73 -13.48
CA ASN A 109 -7.71 16.95 -14.28
C ASN A 109 -6.25 17.37 -14.39
N LYS A 110 -5.48 17.35 -13.29
CA LYS A 110 -4.04 17.63 -13.36
C LYS A 110 -3.27 16.54 -14.10
N ALA A 111 -3.62 15.26 -13.93
CA ALA A 111 -2.99 14.17 -14.68
C ALA A 111 -3.17 14.34 -16.20
N LYS A 112 -4.32 14.86 -16.63
CA LYS A 112 -4.60 15.21 -18.04
C LYS A 112 -3.70 16.37 -18.52
N ILE A 113 -3.56 17.44 -17.72
CA ILE A 113 -2.68 18.59 -18.04
C ILE A 113 -1.23 18.14 -18.19
N TRP A 114 -0.76 17.27 -17.29
CA TRP A 114 0.60 16.75 -17.30
C TRP A 114 0.83 15.58 -18.26
N HIS A 115 -0.18 15.20 -19.05
CA HIS A 115 -0.15 14.02 -19.93
C HIS A 115 0.34 12.73 -19.23
N ALA A 116 0.07 12.61 -17.92
CA ALA A 116 0.56 11.53 -17.07
C ALA A 116 0.00 10.16 -17.48
N LEU A 117 -1.18 10.13 -18.11
CA LEU A 117 -1.80 8.91 -18.61
C LEU A 117 -1.26 8.47 -19.98
N LEU A 118 -0.63 9.38 -20.72
CA LEU A 118 -0.05 9.10 -22.04
C LEU A 118 1.44 8.76 -21.94
N ARG A 119 2.17 9.45 -21.05
CA ARG A 119 3.61 9.22 -20.82
C ARG A 119 3.79 8.30 -19.62
N GLN A 120 4.33 7.10 -19.83
CA GLN A 120 4.56 6.10 -18.78
C GLN A 120 5.45 6.62 -17.62
N LYS A 121 6.32 7.60 -17.90
CA LYS A 121 7.25 8.19 -16.94
C LYS A 121 6.99 9.69 -16.91
N CYS A 122 6.40 10.19 -15.82
CA CYS A 122 6.09 11.59 -15.64
C CYS A 122 6.48 12.07 -14.24
N PHE A 123 6.68 13.39 -14.12
CA PHE A 123 6.96 14.05 -12.85
C PHE A 123 5.79 13.97 -11.87
N PHE A 124 4.58 13.87 -12.41
CA PHE A 124 3.35 13.93 -11.64
C PHE A 124 3.13 12.64 -10.86
N ASN A 125 3.15 12.74 -9.52
CA ASN A 125 2.71 11.66 -8.65
C ASN A 125 1.29 11.94 -8.14
N GLY A 126 0.32 11.12 -8.59
CA GLY A 126 -1.07 11.26 -8.22
C GLY A 126 -1.32 11.11 -6.71
N ILE A 127 -0.59 10.24 -6.03
CA ILE A 127 -0.77 10.02 -4.58
C ILE A 127 -0.32 11.27 -3.81
N ASP A 128 0.83 11.83 -4.16
CA ASP A 128 1.36 13.05 -3.55
C ASP A 128 0.38 14.22 -3.73
N HIS A 129 -0.23 14.30 -4.92
CA HIS A 129 -1.22 15.31 -5.24
C HIS A 129 -2.51 15.16 -4.43
N ILE A 130 -3.04 13.94 -4.30
CA ILE A 130 -4.22 13.64 -3.47
C ILE A 130 -3.94 14.02 -2.02
N VAL A 131 -2.78 13.62 -1.47
CA VAL A 131 -2.38 13.97 -0.10
C VAL A 131 -2.31 15.49 0.08
N GLN A 132 -1.77 16.22 -0.91
CA GLN A 132 -1.74 17.67 -0.87
C GLN A 132 -3.14 18.29 -0.78
N ILE A 133 -4.07 17.83 -1.62
CA ILE A 133 -5.45 18.32 -1.61
C ILE A 133 -6.12 18.01 -0.28
N LEU A 134 -6.06 16.77 0.19
CA LEU A 134 -6.71 16.35 1.43
C LEU A 134 -6.18 17.10 2.66
N TRP A 135 -4.88 17.38 2.70
CA TRP A 135 -4.29 18.15 3.79
C TRP A 135 -4.72 19.62 3.78
N ASN A 136 -4.76 20.24 2.60
CA ASN A 136 -5.12 21.65 2.43
C ASN A 136 -6.63 21.87 2.62
N ASN A 137 -7.46 20.92 2.21
CA ASN A 137 -8.91 20.97 2.31
C ASN A 137 -9.46 20.35 3.61
N ASN A 138 -8.63 20.17 4.63
CA ASN A 138 -9.07 19.58 5.90
C ASN A 138 -10.08 20.49 6.62
N PRO A 139 -11.34 20.06 6.86
CA PRO A 139 -12.36 20.87 7.52
C PRO A 139 -11.98 21.32 8.94
N ARG A 140 -11.12 20.57 9.63
CA ARG A 140 -10.65 20.91 10.98
C ARG A 140 -9.65 22.07 11.01
N TYR A 141 -9.04 22.40 9.86
CA TYR A 141 -8.04 23.46 9.75
C TYR A 141 -8.29 24.32 8.50
N PRO A 142 -9.36 25.14 8.48
CA PRO A 142 -9.73 25.96 7.32
C PRO A 142 -8.61 26.87 6.82
N GLN A 143 -7.77 27.38 7.73
CA GLN A 143 -6.62 28.24 7.44
C GLN A 143 -5.55 27.61 6.53
N ARG A 144 -5.59 26.29 6.31
CA ARG A 144 -4.66 25.60 5.40
C ARG A 144 -5.04 25.76 3.94
N LYS A 145 -6.32 25.99 3.67
CA LYS A 145 -6.84 26.18 2.31
C LYS A 145 -6.20 27.41 1.66
N ASP A 146 -6.03 28.49 2.43
CA ASP A 146 -5.45 29.74 1.95
C ASP A 146 -3.94 29.66 1.69
N LYS A 147 -3.21 28.83 2.44
CA LYS A 147 -1.75 28.70 2.31
C LYS A 147 -1.31 27.80 1.15
N ASN A 148 -2.17 26.90 0.69
CA ASN A 148 -1.91 25.91 -0.36
C ASN A 148 -0.47 25.33 -0.31
N VAL A 149 -0.16 24.65 0.79
CA VAL A 149 1.21 24.17 1.04
C VAL A 149 1.48 22.95 0.17
N HIS A 150 2.64 22.94 -0.49
CA HIS A 150 3.12 21.78 -1.26
C HIS A 150 3.46 20.59 -0.34
N VAL A 151 3.24 19.35 -0.79
CA VAL A 151 3.43 18.13 0.03
C VAL A 151 4.81 18.06 0.71
N PHE A 152 5.89 18.40 0.00
CA PHE A 152 7.25 18.38 0.54
C PHE A 152 7.52 19.46 1.62
N ASN A 153 6.67 20.47 1.72
CA ASN A 153 6.78 21.53 2.73
C ASN A 153 5.96 21.24 3.99
N MET A 154 5.18 20.17 4.01
CA MET A 154 4.38 19.79 5.17
C MET A 154 5.28 19.29 6.31
N PRO A 155 5.06 19.73 7.57
CA PRO A 155 5.95 19.39 8.68
C PRO A 155 6.13 17.88 8.90
N TRP A 156 5.03 17.12 8.84
CA TRP A 156 5.04 15.68 9.04
C TRP A 156 5.74 14.94 7.89
N VAL A 157 5.56 15.41 6.64
CA VAL A 157 6.24 14.84 5.46
C VAL A 157 7.74 15.07 5.58
N ARG A 158 8.17 16.28 5.98
CA ARG A 158 9.59 16.58 6.15
C ARG A 158 10.25 15.74 7.24
N ALA A 159 9.56 15.54 8.37
CA ALA A 159 10.04 14.67 9.43
C ALA A 159 10.20 13.23 8.92
N TYR A 160 9.17 12.71 8.23
CA TYR A 160 9.21 11.36 7.67
C TYR A 160 10.30 11.17 6.61
N LEU A 161 10.44 12.11 5.67
CA LEU A 161 11.45 12.04 4.60
C LEU A 161 12.89 12.18 5.10
N LYS A 162 13.10 12.71 6.31
CA LYS A 162 14.41 12.77 6.94
C LYS A 162 14.86 11.39 7.40
N GLU A 163 13.95 10.58 7.93
CA GLU A 163 14.21 9.21 8.39
C GLU A 163 14.14 8.20 7.23
N HIS A 164 13.25 8.48 6.26
CA HIS A 164 12.97 7.61 5.12
C HIS A 164 13.07 8.41 3.81
N PRO A 165 14.30 8.66 3.31
CA PRO A 165 14.48 9.37 2.05
C PRO A 165 13.84 8.58 0.91
N ARG A 166 13.20 9.29 -0.02
CA ARG A 166 12.64 8.65 -1.22
C ARG A 166 13.76 8.09 -2.10
N PRO A 167 13.49 7.03 -2.87
CA PRO A 167 14.42 6.51 -3.85
C PRO A 167 14.86 7.60 -4.83
N TYR A 168 16.11 7.51 -5.29
CA TYR A 168 16.63 8.42 -6.30
C TYR A 168 15.97 8.12 -7.65
N PHE A 169 15.26 9.09 -8.21
CA PHE A 169 14.68 8.99 -9.54
C PHE A 169 15.56 9.70 -10.58
N PRO A 170 15.60 9.21 -11.83
CA PRO A 170 16.25 9.92 -12.92
C PRO A 170 15.71 11.35 -13.07
N LYS A 171 16.59 12.32 -13.33
CA LYS A 171 16.22 13.73 -13.54
C LYS A 171 15.20 13.92 -14.66
N SER A 172 15.23 13.07 -15.68
CA SER A 172 14.25 13.06 -16.77
C SER A 172 12.83 12.75 -16.31
N TRP A 173 12.66 12.08 -15.16
CA TRP A 173 11.34 11.85 -14.58
C TRP A 173 10.92 13.01 -13.69
N LEU A 174 11.88 13.69 -13.06
CA LEU A 174 11.62 14.71 -12.07
C LEU A 174 11.42 16.12 -12.65
N TRP A 175 11.87 16.36 -13.88
CA TRP A 175 11.84 17.71 -14.45
C TRP A 175 10.69 17.87 -15.45
N PRO A 176 9.91 18.95 -15.33
CA PRO A 176 9.01 19.34 -16.40
C PRO A 176 9.82 19.74 -17.64
N GLU A 177 9.20 19.58 -18.81
CA GLU A 177 9.85 19.74 -20.11
C GLU A 177 10.51 21.12 -20.26
N ASP A 178 9.81 22.19 -19.87
CA ASP A 178 10.29 23.57 -19.95
C ASP A 178 11.52 23.82 -19.07
N TYR A 179 11.51 23.25 -17.85
CA TYR A 179 12.63 23.38 -16.92
C TYR A 179 13.84 22.59 -17.42
N ALA A 180 13.62 21.36 -17.92
CA ALA A 180 14.67 20.55 -18.51
C ALA A 180 15.29 21.25 -19.73
N ALA A 181 14.47 21.79 -20.62
CA ALA A 181 14.91 22.54 -21.79
C ALA A 181 15.75 23.76 -21.39
N THR A 182 15.29 24.55 -20.41
CA THR A 182 16.02 25.72 -19.90
C THR A 182 17.38 25.31 -19.33
N LEU A 183 17.43 24.22 -18.56
CA LEU A 183 18.68 23.76 -17.95
C LEU A 183 19.66 23.21 -19.01
N ILE A 184 19.17 22.48 -19.99
CA ILE A 184 19.98 22.00 -21.12
C ILE A 184 20.53 23.20 -21.89
N GLN A 185 19.67 24.14 -22.28
CA GLN A 185 20.08 25.36 -23.00
C GLN A 185 21.11 26.17 -22.22
N LYS A 186 20.89 26.38 -20.92
CA LYS A 186 21.85 27.05 -20.03
C LYS A 186 23.20 26.33 -20.05
N THR A 187 23.20 25.00 -19.91
CA THR A 187 24.41 24.19 -19.85
C THR A 187 25.16 24.21 -21.19
N VAL A 188 24.43 24.14 -22.30
CA VAL A 188 25.00 24.19 -23.66
C VAL A 188 25.59 25.58 -23.95
N ARG A 189 24.88 26.66 -23.62
CA ARG A 189 25.40 28.04 -23.76
C ARG A 189 26.67 28.22 -22.92
N GLN A 190 26.65 27.75 -21.69
CA GLN A 190 27.81 27.76 -20.81
C GLN A 190 28.97 26.95 -21.42
N TYR A 191 28.70 25.76 -21.95
CA TYR A 191 29.72 24.93 -22.60
C TYR A 191 30.37 25.62 -23.78
N PHE A 192 29.60 26.31 -24.64
CA PHE A 192 30.16 27.05 -25.77
C PHE A 192 31.14 28.13 -25.33
N VAL A 193 30.76 28.96 -24.34
CA VAL A 193 31.66 29.98 -23.78
C VAL A 193 32.88 29.35 -23.11
N GLN A 194 32.68 28.22 -22.42
CA GLN A 194 33.79 27.50 -21.79
C GLN A 194 34.71 26.84 -22.79
N ARG A 195 34.28 26.58 -24.03
CA ARG A 195 35.13 25.96 -25.04
C ARG A 195 36.15 26.94 -25.61
N ASP A 196 35.90 28.24 -25.51
CA ASP A 196 36.79 29.28 -26.02
C ASP A 196 38.14 29.24 -25.28
N GLU A 197 39.23 29.28 -26.05
CA GLU A 197 40.59 29.08 -25.53
C GLU A 197 40.95 30.13 -24.48
N GLU A 198 40.65 31.41 -24.72
CA GLU A 198 40.88 32.50 -23.75
C GLU A 198 40.16 32.25 -22.41
N VAL A 199 38.96 31.69 -22.45
CA VAL A 199 38.17 31.38 -21.25
C VAL A 199 38.76 30.17 -20.52
N GLN A 200 39.29 29.17 -21.24
CA GLN A 200 39.99 28.03 -20.64
C GLN A 200 41.30 28.47 -19.99
N GLU A 201 42.11 29.30 -20.65
CA GLU A 201 43.35 29.85 -20.08
C GLU A 201 43.08 30.63 -18.80
N MET A 202 42.05 31.50 -18.82
CA MET A 202 41.63 32.23 -17.62
C MET A 202 41.19 31.26 -16.51
N ARG A 203 40.42 30.22 -16.83
CA ARG A 203 40.00 29.19 -15.85
C ARG A 203 41.17 28.41 -15.29
N ASP A 204 42.16 28.11 -16.10
CA ASP A 204 43.40 27.44 -15.68
C ASP A 204 44.23 28.35 -14.78
N PHE A 205 44.33 29.63 -15.11
CA PHE A 205 44.97 30.63 -14.27
C PHE A 205 44.33 30.69 -12.88
N TRP A 206 43.01 30.85 -12.81
CA TRP A 206 42.30 30.88 -11.53
C TRP A 206 42.41 29.56 -10.75
N ARG A 207 42.35 28.42 -11.45
CA ARG A 207 42.59 27.11 -10.82
C ARG A 207 43.98 27.01 -10.21
N LYS A 208 45.02 27.43 -10.93
CA LYS A 208 46.41 27.41 -10.43
C LYS A 208 46.58 28.34 -9.24
N LEU A 209 46.01 29.54 -9.30
CA LEU A 209 46.08 30.52 -8.21
C LEU A 209 45.37 30.02 -6.94
N GLU A 210 44.22 29.36 -7.08
CA GLU A 210 43.53 28.73 -5.95
C GLU A 210 44.31 27.53 -5.38
N LEU A 211 44.97 26.77 -6.25
CA LEU A 211 45.85 25.66 -5.85
C LEU A 211 47.09 26.18 -5.10
N GLU A 212 47.70 27.28 -5.54
CA GLU A 212 48.82 27.92 -4.83
C GLU A 212 48.41 28.47 -3.46
N ARG A 213 47.23 29.11 -3.36
CA ARG A 213 46.70 29.57 -2.06
C ARG A 213 46.45 28.41 -1.10
N THR A 214 45.87 27.32 -1.59
CA THR A 214 45.63 26.13 -0.78
C THR A 214 46.91 25.36 -0.44
N VAL A 215 47.91 25.36 -1.32
CA VAL A 215 49.24 24.78 -1.03
C VAL A 215 49.96 25.60 0.05
N HIS A 216 49.90 26.92 -0.02
CA HIS A 216 50.44 27.77 1.05
C HIS A 216 49.76 27.48 2.40
N ASP A 217 48.43 27.33 2.43
CA ASP A 217 47.69 26.92 3.64
C ASP A 217 48.04 25.50 4.11
N MET A 218 48.39 24.58 3.20
CA MET A 218 48.84 23.22 3.53
C MET A 218 50.28 23.16 4.05
N GLU A 219 51.17 24.04 3.58
CA GLU A 219 52.53 24.22 4.12
C GLU A 219 52.50 24.87 5.52
N ILE A 220 51.56 25.78 5.75
CA ILE A 220 51.32 26.41 7.06
C ILE A 220 50.62 25.45 8.03
N ASN A 221 49.81 24.49 7.53
CA ASN A 221 49.05 23.54 8.36
C ASN A 221 49.41 22.06 8.08
N PRO A 222 50.39 21.49 8.79
CA PRO A 222 50.94 20.15 8.52
C PRO A 222 49.92 19.00 8.68
N TYR A 223 48.79 19.24 9.36
CA TYR A 223 47.73 18.24 9.54
C TYR A 223 46.88 18.05 8.27
N LEU A 224 46.74 19.06 7.43
CA LEU A 224 45.98 18.99 6.18
C LEU A 224 46.78 18.27 5.09
N ALA A 225 48.08 18.56 4.97
CA ALA A 225 48.98 17.92 4.02
C ALA A 225 49.02 16.39 4.19
N LYS A 226 49.06 15.90 5.44
CA LYS A 226 49.10 14.46 5.77
C LYS A 226 47.81 13.72 5.38
N LYS A 227 46.64 14.35 5.52
CA LYS A 227 45.35 13.76 5.15
C LYS A 227 45.20 13.59 3.63
N PHE A 228 45.63 14.56 2.83
CA PHE A 228 45.49 14.48 1.37
C PHE A 228 46.48 13.51 0.71
N ALA A 229 47.70 13.37 1.23
CA ALA A 229 48.66 12.35 0.78
C ALA A 229 48.10 10.92 0.95
N SER A 230 47.33 10.68 2.01
CA SER A 230 46.67 9.37 2.25
C SER A 230 45.52 9.09 1.28
N LEU A 231 44.84 10.13 0.76
CA LEU A 231 43.72 10.01 -0.17
C LEU A 231 44.14 9.73 -1.61
N GLN A 232 45.31 10.19 -2.05
CA GLN A 232 45.80 9.90 -3.41
C GLN A 232 46.15 8.42 -3.61
N ASN A 233 46.52 7.70 -2.56
CA ASN A 233 46.80 6.26 -2.62
C ASN A 233 45.55 5.39 -2.81
N PHE A 234 44.34 5.94 -2.64
CA PHE A 234 43.08 5.20 -2.83
C PHE A 234 42.49 5.31 -4.24
N ARG A 235 43.01 6.19 -5.12
CA ARG A 235 42.50 6.37 -6.49
C ARG A 235 43.27 5.56 -7.56
N LYS A 236 44.28 4.80 -7.17
CA LYS A 236 44.98 3.84 -8.03
C LYS A 236 44.59 2.43 -7.58
N ASN A 237 43.40 1.97 -7.96
CA ASN A 237 42.97 0.58 -8.05
C ASN A 237 41.71 0.53 -8.91
#